data_AF-A0A2H5Z795-F1
#
_entry.id   AF-A0A2H5Z795-F1
#
_cell.length_a   1.000
_cell.length_b   1.000
_cell.length_c   1.000
_cell.angle_alpha   90.00
_cell.angle_beta   90.00
_cell.angle_gamma   90.00
#
_symmetry.space_group_name_H-M   'P 1'
#
loop_
_entity.id
_entity.type
_entity.pdbx_description
1 polymer ?
#
loop_
_entity_poly.entity_id
_entity_poly.type
_entity_poly.pdbx_seq_one_letter_code
_entity_poly.pdbx_strand_id
1 'polypeptide(L)'
;MAEQRLYIWLDRNPFSGPPDLWIEDVPGRADLDLLAEAIRAGRLGRYLPVRLAISTHPDPKLPSGYRSVNVVNLLRQYRIPYRTRLELLLDMTGDVSPAGSETAEPTPRPTRRP
;
A
#
# COMPACT_ATOMS: atom_id res chain seq x y z
N MET A 1 0.31 25.23 -20.03
CA MET A 1 1.27 25.33 -18.92
C MET A 1 1.34 23.97 -18.27
N ALA A 2 2.52 23.46 -17.92
CA ALA A 2 2.61 22.15 -17.27
C ALA A 2 2.11 22.29 -15.83
N GLU A 3 0.98 21.66 -15.51
CA GLU A 3 0.51 21.56 -14.12
C GLU A 3 1.58 20.82 -13.31
N GLN A 4 2.18 21.51 -12.35
CA GLN A 4 3.10 20.88 -11.41
C GLN A 4 2.27 20.00 -10.49
N ARG A 5 2.66 18.74 -10.37
CA ARG A 5 1.97 17.74 -9.56
C ARG A 5 2.98 17.01 -8.70
N LEU A 6 2.56 16.72 -7.48
CA LEU A 6 3.28 15.87 -6.55
C LEU A 6 2.78 14.45 -6.73
N TYR A 7 3.62 13.60 -7.30
CA TYR A 7 3.35 12.19 -7.53
C TYR A 7 3.79 11.36 -6.32
N ILE A 8 2.98 10.35 -5.95
CA ILE A 8 3.09 9.61 -4.69
C ILE A 8 3.00 8.12 -4.97
N TRP A 9 3.94 7.37 -4.40
CA TRP A 9 3.95 5.91 -4.42
C TRP A 9 3.72 5.37 -3.01
N LEU A 10 2.73 4.48 -2.88
CA LEU A 10 2.30 3.84 -1.64
C LEU A 10 2.94 2.46 -1.55
N ASP A 11 4.04 2.32 -0.81
CA ASP A 11 4.76 1.04 -0.61
C ASP A 11 5.27 0.38 -1.90
N ARG A 12 5.40 1.16 -2.96
CA ARG A 12 5.91 0.72 -4.27
C ARG A 12 7.22 1.38 -4.62
N ASN A 13 8.00 0.66 -5.44
CA ASN A 13 9.21 1.22 -6.02
C ASN A 13 8.83 2.28 -7.07
N PRO A 14 9.25 3.55 -6.89
CA PRO A 14 8.88 4.62 -7.81
C PRO A 14 9.47 4.48 -9.22
N PHE A 15 10.44 3.58 -9.43
CA PHE A 15 11.04 3.29 -10.76
C PHE A 15 10.35 2.14 -11.52
N SER A 16 9.40 1.45 -10.88
CA SER A 16 8.80 0.24 -11.45
C SER A 16 7.48 0.48 -12.19
N GLY A 17 6.94 1.70 -12.11
CA GLY A 17 5.64 2.01 -12.70
C GLY A 17 5.11 3.38 -12.31
N PRO A 18 3.90 3.72 -12.80
CA PRO A 18 3.29 5.01 -12.54
C PRO A 18 2.96 5.19 -11.04
N PRO A 19 2.79 6.44 -10.60
CA PRO A 19 2.46 6.76 -9.23
C PRO A 19 1.05 6.28 -8.89
N ASP A 20 0.87 5.83 -7.67
CA ASP A 20 -0.43 5.38 -7.17
C ASP A 20 -1.39 6.57 -7.05
N LEU A 21 -0.88 7.74 -6.64
CA LEU A 21 -1.65 8.96 -6.43
C LEU A 21 -0.87 10.20 -6.85
N TRP A 22 -1.59 11.29 -7.07
CA TRP A 22 -1.00 12.61 -7.28
C TRP A 22 -1.81 13.70 -6.57
N ILE A 23 -1.12 14.73 -6.11
CA ILE A 23 -1.68 15.95 -5.53
C ILE A 23 -1.25 17.11 -6.42
N GLU A 24 -2.17 18.05 -6.66
CA GLU A 24 -1.83 19.29 -7.36
C GLU A 24 -0.83 20.09 -6.53
N ASP A 25 0.24 20.56 -7.18
CA ASP A 25 1.21 21.43 -6.52
C ASP A 25 0.65 22.86 -6.45
N VAL A 26 0.65 23.43 -5.24
CA VAL A 26 0.07 24.75 -4.99
C VAL A 26 1.21 25.72 -4.67
N PRO A 27 1.42 26.77 -5.48
CA PRO A 27 2.49 27.73 -5.26
C PRO A 27 2.49 28.30 -3.85
N GLY A 28 3.66 28.30 -3.21
CA GLY A 28 3.86 28.84 -1.86
C GLY A 28 3.42 27.92 -0.72
N ARG A 29 2.93 26.71 -1.03
CA ARG A 29 2.69 25.67 -0.03
C ARG A 29 3.82 24.66 -0.04
N ALA A 30 4.20 24.18 1.15
CA ALA A 30 5.15 23.09 1.22
C ALA A 30 4.45 21.78 0.84
N ASP A 31 5.14 20.93 0.10
CA ASP A 31 4.63 19.64 -0.32
C ASP A 31 4.18 18.75 0.84
N LEU A 32 4.84 18.88 2.00
CA LEU A 32 4.45 18.16 3.24
C LEU A 32 3.12 18.68 3.80
N ASP A 33 2.81 19.97 3.64
CA ASP A 33 1.52 20.54 4.03
C ASP A 33 0.42 20.00 3.12
N LEU A 34 0.67 19.96 1.80
CA LEU A 34 -0.25 19.41 0.82
C LEU A 34 -0.51 17.92 1.06
N LEU A 35 0.53 17.17 1.40
CA LEU A 35 0.41 15.76 1.78
C LEU A 35 -0.40 15.59 3.06
N ALA A 36 -0.11 16.38 4.10
CA ALA A 36 -0.85 16.34 5.36
C ALA A 36 -2.34 16.67 5.18
N GLU A 37 -2.65 17.67 4.33
CA GLU A 37 -4.02 18.03 3.98
C GLU A 37 -4.73 16.90 3.24
N ALA A 38 -4.07 16.27 2.25
CA ALA A 38 -4.63 15.13 1.54
C ALA A 38 -4.90 13.92 2.45
N ILE A 39 -4.04 13.68 3.45
CA ILE A 39 -4.27 12.63 4.46
C ILE A 39 -5.50 12.96 5.30
N ARG A 40 -5.60 14.20 5.82
CA ARG A 40 -6.77 14.63 6.62
C ARG A 40 -8.06 14.56 5.83
N ALA A 41 -8.01 14.89 4.54
CA ALA A 41 -9.14 14.78 3.62
C ALA A 41 -9.48 13.33 3.22
N GLY A 42 -8.69 12.34 3.66
CA GLY A 42 -8.91 10.92 3.34
C GLY A 42 -8.57 10.55 1.89
N ARG A 43 -7.87 11.41 1.15
CA ARG A 43 -7.57 11.22 -0.29
C ARG A 43 -6.55 10.12 -0.55
N LEU A 44 -5.67 9.82 0.42
CA LEU A 44 -4.69 8.74 0.33
C LEU A 44 -5.22 7.40 0.88
N GLY A 45 -6.50 7.34 1.23
CA GLY A 45 -7.13 6.14 1.79
C GLY A 45 -6.96 6.01 3.31
N ARG A 46 -7.52 4.92 3.84
CA ARG A 46 -7.61 4.66 5.29
C ARG A 46 -6.32 4.08 5.89
N TYR A 47 -5.57 3.32 5.10
CA TYR A 47 -4.36 2.65 5.52
C TYR A 47 -3.18 3.21 4.74
N LEU A 48 -2.21 3.76 5.46
CA LEU A 48 -1.00 4.35 4.89
C LEU A 48 0.21 3.52 5.31
N PRO A 49 1.17 3.29 4.40
CA PRO A 49 2.42 2.66 4.76
C PRO A 49 3.24 3.56 5.69
N VAL A 50 4.25 2.99 6.35
CA VAL A 50 5.15 3.76 7.23
C VAL A 50 5.97 4.78 6.45
N ARG A 51 6.22 4.50 5.16
CA ARG A 51 7.03 5.34 4.27
C ARG A 51 6.30 5.59 2.95
N LEU A 52 6.40 6.83 2.48
CA LEU A 52 5.92 7.26 1.16
C LEU A 52 7.09 7.76 0.33
N ALA A 53 7.05 7.53 -0.97
CA ALA A 53 7.95 8.15 -1.92
C ALA A 53 7.18 9.24 -2.68
N ILE A 54 7.78 10.42 -2.82
CA ILE A 54 7.17 11.54 -3.54
C ILE A 54 8.14 12.21 -4.51
N SER A 55 7.64 12.58 -5.68
CA SER A 55 8.40 13.22 -6.76
C SER A 55 7.57 14.28 -7.46
N THR A 56 8.23 15.26 -8.08
CA THR A 56 7.61 16.24 -8.98
C THR A 56 7.47 15.72 -10.41
N HIS A 57 8.00 14.53 -10.70
CA HIS A 57 7.91 13.87 -12.00
C HIS A 57 7.09 12.58 -11.88
N PRO A 58 6.24 12.23 -12.88
CA PRO A 58 5.43 11.02 -12.84
C PRO A 58 6.26 9.73 -12.91
N ASP A 59 7.49 9.81 -13.39
CA ASP A 59 8.45 8.73 -13.40
C ASP A 59 9.81 9.32 -13.03
N PRO A 60 10.27 9.17 -11.77
CA PRO A 60 11.56 9.68 -11.35
C PRO A 60 12.65 8.91 -12.07
N LYS A 61 13.54 9.61 -12.78
CA LYS A 61 14.57 8.95 -13.60
C LYS A 61 15.81 8.53 -12.82
N LEU A 62 16.00 9.03 -11.60
CA LEU A 62 17.19 8.82 -10.78
C LEU A 62 16.81 8.61 -9.30
N PRO A 63 17.63 7.91 -8.50
CA PRO A 63 17.47 7.78 -7.05
C PRO A 63 17.32 9.11 -6.29
N SER A 64 17.89 10.19 -6.82
CA SER A 64 17.76 11.56 -6.29
C SER A 64 16.47 12.27 -6.72
N GLY A 65 15.72 11.70 -7.68
CA GLY A 65 14.51 12.30 -8.27
C GLY A 65 13.24 12.13 -7.44
N TYR A 66 13.30 11.39 -6.34
CA TYR A 66 12.21 11.27 -5.38
C TYR A 66 12.75 11.38 -3.95
N ARG A 67 11.89 11.82 -3.02
CA ARG A 67 12.19 11.86 -1.59
C ARG A 67 11.32 10.88 -0.83
N SER A 68 11.88 10.27 0.20
CA SER A 68 11.14 9.39 1.10
C SER A 68 10.66 10.18 2.32
N VAL A 69 9.37 10.07 2.63
CA VAL A 69 8.74 10.68 3.81
C VAL A 69 8.34 9.60 4.80
N ASN A 70 8.71 9.79 6.06
CA ASN A 70 8.22 8.96 7.15
C ASN A 70 6.83 9.44 7.58
N VAL A 71 5.82 8.60 7.36
CA VAL A 71 4.41 8.94 7.62
C VAL A 71 4.14 9.13 9.10
N VAL A 72 4.77 8.34 9.97
CA VAL A 72 4.60 8.49 11.43
C VAL A 72 5.08 9.86 11.89
N ASN A 73 6.23 10.31 11.40
CA ASN A 73 6.77 11.63 11.72
C ASN A 73 5.88 12.74 11.16
N LEU A 74 5.39 12.59 9.92
CA LEU A 74 4.45 13.53 9.31
C LEU A 74 3.17 13.66 10.15
N LEU A 75 2.52 12.54 10.48
CA LEU A 75 1.28 12.55 11.26
C LEU A 75 1.48 13.22 12.63
N ARG A 76 2.62 12.97 13.28
CA ARG A 76 2.98 13.63 14.56
C ARG A 76 3.20 15.14 14.38
N GLN A 77 4.01 15.55 13.40
CA GLN A 77 4.32 16.95 13.13
C GLN A 77 3.05 17.76 12.84
N TYR A 78 2.13 17.18 12.06
CA TYR A 78 0.87 17.82 11.69
C TYR A 78 -0.27 17.51 12.66
N ARG A 79 -0.01 16.86 13.80
CA ARG A 79 -1.03 16.51 14.81
C ARG A 79 -2.27 15.82 14.20
N ILE A 80 -2.06 14.96 13.20
CA ILE A 80 -3.13 14.19 12.57
C ILE A 80 -3.38 12.97 13.46
N PRO A 81 -4.61 12.77 13.98
CA PRO A 81 -4.92 11.58 14.77
C PRO A 81 -4.78 10.32 13.93
N TYR A 82 -4.04 9.33 14.44
CA TYR A 82 -3.85 8.06 13.76
C TYR A 82 -3.86 6.90 14.75
N ARG A 83 -4.16 5.70 14.25
CA ARG A 83 -4.01 4.44 14.98
C ARG A 83 -3.09 3.54 14.19
N THR A 84 -2.08 2.99 14.85
CA THR A 84 -1.22 1.98 14.24
C THR A 84 -1.95 0.65 14.27
N ARG A 85 -2.13 0.02 13.11
CA ARG A 85 -2.54 -1.38 13.00
C ARG A 85 -1.29 -2.18 12.64
N LEU A 86 -0.98 -3.19 13.44
CA LEU A 86 0.05 -4.16 13.10
C LEU A 86 -0.60 -5.20 12.20
N GLU A 87 -0.21 -5.24 10.93
CA GLU A 87 -0.59 -6.33 10.03
C GLU A 87 0.60 -7.30 9.97
N LEU A 88 0.37 -8.54 10.40
CA LEU A 88 1.31 -9.62 10.18
C LEU A 88 1.18 -10.00 8.71
N LEU A 89 2.13 -9.53 7.88
CA LEU A 89 2.39 -10.13 6.59
C LEU A 89 2.94 -11.54 6.88
N LEU A 90 2.03 -12.51 7.03
CA LEU A 90 2.39 -13.91 6.92
C LEU A 90 2.82 -14.10 5.47
N ASP A 91 4.13 -14.16 5.23
CA ASP A 91 4.69 -14.53 3.94
C ASP A 91 4.04 -15.86 3.52
N MET A 92 3.04 -15.80 2.63
CA MET A 92 2.62 -16.94 1.83
C MET A 92 3.68 -17.20 0.76
N THR A 93 4.92 -17.41 1.19
CA THR A 93 5.97 -18.00 0.37
C THR A 93 6.18 -19.41 0.88
N GLY A 94 5.32 -20.31 0.40
CA GLY A 94 5.30 -21.71 0.77
C GLY A 94 4.13 -22.40 0.10
N ASP A 95 4.30 -22.66 -1.20
CA ASP A 95 3.57 -23.66 -1.96
C ASP A 95 3.33 -24.92 -1.11
N VAL A 96 2.09 -25.10 -0.65
CA VAL A 96 1.57 -26.42 -0.31
C VAL A 96 0.45 -26.67 -1.29
N SER A 97 0.83 -27.11 -2.49
CA SER A 97 -0.08 -27.76 -3.41
C SER A 97 -0.95 -28.77 -2.65
N PRO A 98 -2.29 -28.64 -2.64
CA PRO A 98 -3.15 -29.68 -2.11
C PRO A 98 -3.17 -30.81 -3.13
N ALA A 99 -2.33 -31.84 -2.92
CA ALA A 99 -2.55 -33.11 -3.58
C ALA A 99 -3.96 -33.59 -3.19
N GLY A 100 -4.79 -33.79 -4.21
CA GLY A 100 -6.24 -33.81 -4.14
C GLY A 100 -6.82 -34.76 -3.11
N SER A 101 -7.85 -34.27 -2.42
CA SER A 101 -8.90 -35.11 -1.87
C SER A 101 -9.82 -35.53 -3.04
N GLU A 102 -9.71 -36.77 -3.50
CA GLU A 102 -10.84 -37.40 -4.17
C GLU A 102 -11.75 -38.01 -3.10
N THR A 103 -12.99 -37.53 -3.14
CA THR A 103 -14.11 -37.78 -2.24
C THR A 103 -15.02 -38.84 -2.86
N ALA A 104 -15.82 -39.46 -1.99
CA ALA A 104 -17.08 -40.18 -2.24
C ALA A 104 -16.95 -41.71 -2.31
N GLU A 105 -17.76 -42.53 -1.62
CA GLU A 105 -18.92 -42.33 -0.75
C GLU A 105 -19.18 -43.68 0.00
N PRO A 106 -20.10 -43.73 0.98
CA PRO A 106 -20.23 -44.83 1.95
C PRO A 106 -21.32 -45.88 1.63
N THR A 107 -21.24 -47.03 2.32
CA THR A 107 -22.36 -47.97 2.69
C THR A 107 -22.73 -49.09 1.68
N PRO A 108 -23.25 -50.30 2.06
CA PRO A 108 -23.47 -50.95 3.39
C PRO A 108 -22.82 -52.34 3.57
N ARG A 109 -22.86 -52.84 4.82
CA ARG A 109 -22.67 -54.26 5.21
C ARG A 109 -23.68 -55.20 4.51
N PRO A 110 -23.27 -56.42 4.14
CA PRO A 110 -24.16 -57.56 4.08
C PRO A 110 -23.94 -58.53 5.26
N THR A 111 -25.05 -58.92 5.86
CA THR A 111 -25.17 -59.94 6.90
C THR A 111 -25.37 -61.33 6.27
N ARG A 112 -24.73 -62.36 6.83
CA ARG A 112 -25.06 -63.82 6.89
C ARG A 112 -24.03 -64.80 6.29
N ARG A 113 -23.46 -65.62 7.20
CA ARG A 113 -23.38 -67.11 7.29
C ARG A 113 -23.45 -67.96 6.01
N PRO A 114 -22.75 -69.12 5.94
CA PRO A 114 -22.98 -70.29 6.83
C PRO A 114 -22.03 -70.42 8.01
#